data_AF-A0A0T1XRG8-F1
#
_entry.id   AF-A0A0T1XRG8-F1
#
_cell.length_a   1.000
_cell.length_b   1.000
_cell.length_c   1.000
_cell.angle_alpha   90.00
_cell.angle_beta   90.00
_cell.angle_gamma   90.00
#
_symmetry.space_group_name_H-M   'P 1'
#
loop_
_entity.id
_entity.type
_entity.pdbx_description
1 polymer ?
#
loop_
_entity_poly.entity_id
_entity_poly.type
_entity_poly.pdbx_seq_one_letter_code
_entity_poly.pdbx_strand_id
1 'polypeptide(L)'
;MKDLMIDIETLGTAPGSVILSIGAVAFEAVSGEFGEEFYAAIDPQTAVGAGLTVDVSTLKWWMTQSEDARGAAFAGERPLVEVLNDFSAYVRRIDASRVWAKPPSFDLVLLEATLRICDAAIPWHYRTPRDVRTLLDMSGTTAQTGIGVAHNALDDAKSQAADVINAFHALSQRADQKPYWRCFHCEEMFTSEHAARMHFGETECSEPACQIKAGAEMSMLEALRRAEEETRKALFAMHEEGTDGWTAFRRLEGRTRENAEAAENLGYERGLRDGRNEATDMAHSERAANMEPVAWRVRVKGDDPEEWSLLPAGGGADYLHREGCECQPLYALPQTGERDDG
;
A
#
# COMPACT_ATOMS: atom_id res chain seq x y z
N MET A 1 17.53 -19.92 -1.43
CA MET A 1 16.27 -19.19 -1.68
C MET A 1 15.20 -19.79 -0.80
N LYS A 2 14.58 -19.01 0.09
CA LYS A 2 13.55 -19.54 1.00
C LYS A 2 12.15 -19.63 0.38
N ASP A 3 11.96 -18.98 -0.77
CA ASP A 3 10.68 -18.84 -1.44
C ASP A 3 10.67 -19.48 -2.82
N LEU A 4 9.53 -20.05 -3.19
CA LEU A 4 9.26 -20.56 -4.52
C LEU A 4 7.88 -20.08 -4.97
N MET A 5 7.80 -19.37 -6.10
CA MET A 5 6.53 -19.03 -6.74
C MET A 5 6.18 -20.07 -7.79
N ILE A 6 4.92 -20.47 -7.88
CA ILE A 6 4.40 -21.39 -8.89
C ILE A 6 3.13 -20.80 -9.49
N ASP A 7 3.03 -20.91 -10.81
CA ASP A 7 1.85 -20.57 -11.60
C ASP A 7 1.62 -21.63 -12.69
N ILE A 8 0.37 -21.86 -13.08
CA ILE A 8 0.00 -22.85 -14.09
C ILE A 8 -1.03 -22.31 -15.08
N GLU A 9 -0.91 -22.75 -16.33
CA GLU A 9 -1.98 -22.59 -17.31
C GLU A 9 -2.77 -23.88 -17.45
N THR A 10 -4.09 -23.79 -17.60
CA THR A 10 -4.99 -24.97 -17.50
C THR A 10 -6.15 -24.93 -18.49
N LEU A 11 -6.73 -26.11 -18.73
CA LEU A 11 -7.98 -26.29 -19.49
C LEU A 11 -9.17 -26.64 -18.59
N GLY A 12 -9.16 -26.16 -17.35
CA GLY A 12 -10.28 -26.32 -16.43
C GLY A 12 -9.95 -25.79 -15.05
N THR A 13 -10.97 -25.56 -14.23
CA THR A 13 -10.81 -24.92 -12.92
C THR A 13 -10.95 -25.89 -11.75
N ALA A 14 -11.30 -27.15 -12.02
CA ALA A 14 -11.50 -28.17 -10.99
C ALA A 14 -10.26 -29.07 -10.86
N PRO A 15 -10.01 -29.65 -9.66
CA PRO A 15 -8.98 -30.67 -9.49
C PRO A 15 -9.15 -31.82 -10.49
N GLY A 16 -8.06 -32.20 -11.17
CA GLY A 16 -8.09 -33.18 -12.27
C GLY A 16 -8.27 -32.56 -13.66
N SER A 17 -8.31 -31.23 -13.77
CA SER A 17 -8.27 -30.53 -15.06
C SER A 17 -6.88 -30.57 -15.69
N VAL A 18 -6.82 -30.64 -17.02
CA VAL A 18 -5.56 -30.64 -17.78
C VAL A 18 -4.75 -29.37 -17.47
N ILE A 19 -3.46 -29.56 -17.15
CA ILE A 19 -2.45 -28.52 -17.03
C ILE A 19 -1.67 -28.42 -18.34
N LEU A 20 -1.61 -27.22 -18.91
CA LEU A 20 -0.93 -26.90 -20.18
C LEU A 20 0.53 -26.52 -19.95
N SER A 21 0.82 -25.76 -18.91
CA SER A 21 2.19 -25.37 -18.59
C SER A 21 2.35 -25.13 -17.09
N ILE A 22 3.60 -25.25 -16.64
CA ILE A 22 4.01 -24.99 -15.26
C ILE A 22 5.16 -23.99 -15.32
N GLY A 23 4.98 -22.86 -14.66
CA GLY A 23 6.01 -21.87 -14.40
C GLY A 23 6.34 -21.84 -12.92
N ALA A 24 7.64 -21.80 -12.60
CA ALA A 24 8.07 -21.60 -11.23
C ALA A 24 9.39 -20.84 -11.15
N VAL A 25 9.56 -20.07 -10.08
CA VAL A 25 10.79 -19.32 -9.84
C VAL A 25 11.12 -19.27 -8.35
N ALA A 26 12.35 -19.63 -8.02
CA ALA A 26 12.87 -19.47 -6.68
C ALA A 26 13.21 -17.99 -6.44
N PHE A 27 12.93 -17.46 -5.26
CA PHE A 27 13.26 -16.08 -4.90
C PHE A 27 13.55 -15.96 -3.40
N GLU A 28 14.03 -14.80 -2.96
CA GLU A 28 14.16 -14.45 -1.56
C GLU A 28 13.39 -13.17 -1.28
N ALA A 29 12.24 -13.29 -0.60
CA ALA A 29 11.30 -12.19 -0.44
C ALA A 29 11.88 -10.96 0.31
N VAL A 30 12.92 -11.16 1.14
CA VAL A 30 13.55 -10.07 1.90
C VAL A 30 14.60 -9.34 1.08
N SER A 31 15.54 -10.05 0.45
CA SER A 31 16.59 -9.43 -0.36
C SER A 31 16.10 -8.96 -1.73
N GLY A 32 15.01 -9.55 -2.23
CA GLY A 32 14.47 -9.28 -3.57
C GLY A 32 15.19 -10.02 -4.69
N GLU A 33 16.09 -10.95 -4.35
CA GLU A 33 16.84 -11.71 -5.36
C GLU A 33 15.96 -12.79 -6.00
N PHE A 34 16.10 -12.94 -7.32
CA PHE A 34 15.56 -14.07 -8.08
C PHE A 34 16.61 -15.17 -8.21
N GLY A 35 16.15 -16.41 -8.24
CA GLY A 35 16.99 -17.61 -8.30
C GLY A 35 16.65 -18.48 -9.51
N GLU A 36 16.81 -19.79 -9.33
CA GLU A 36 16.60 -20.78 -10.39
C GLU A 36 15.14 -20.78 -10.88
N GLU A 37 14.97 -20.86 -12.20
CA GLU A 37 13.68 -20.84 -12.89
C GLU A 37 13.33 -22.23 -13.43
N PHE A 38 12.03 -22.51 -13.51
CA PHE A 38 11.49 -23.71 -14.15
C PHE A 38 10.34 -23.31 -15.07
N TYR A 39 10.38 -23.80 -16.30
CA TYR A 39 9.26 -23.71 -17.23
C TYR A 39 9.14 -25.00 -18.02
N ALA A 40 7.91 -25.49 -18.14
CA ALA A 40 7.59 -26.60 -19.02
C ALA A 40 6.18 -26.46 -19.58
N ALA A 41 6.06 -26.60 -20.90
CA ALA A 41 4.79 -26.77 -21.59
C ALA A 41 4.54 -28.26 -21.87
N ILE A 42 3.33 -28.71 -21.57
CA ILE A 42 2.90 -30.12 -21.55
C ILE A 42 2.07 -30.40 -22.79
N ASP A 43 2.28 -31.56 -23.42
CA ASP A 43 1.38 -32.09 -24.44
C ASP A 43 0.02 -32.44 -23.80
N PRO A 44 -1.06 -31.70 -24.13
CA PRO A 44 -2.38 -31.92 -23.54
C PRO A 44 -2.92 -33.33 -23.79
N GLN A 45 -2.52 -33.98 -24.90
CA GLN A 45 -2.95 -35.33 -25.23
C GLN A 45 -2.44 -36.34 -24.20
N THR A 46 -1.21 -36.16 -23.69
CA THR A 46 -0.66 -37.03 -22.64
C THR A 46 -1.38 -36.85 -21.30
N ALA A 47 -1.83 -35.62 -21.00
CA ALA A 47 -2.61 -35.34 -19.81
C ALA A 47 -4.00 -35.98 -19.86
N VAL A 48 -4.70 -35.87 -21.00
CA VAL A 48 -5.98 -36.57 -21.21
C VAL A 48 -5.79 -38.09 -21.14
N GLY A 49 -4.70 -38.60 -21.73
CA GLY A 49 -4.36 -40.03 -21.67
C GLY A 49 -4.10 -40.53 -20.24
N ALA A 50 -3.62 -39.67 -19.35
CA ALA A 50 -3.44 -39.96 -17.92
C ALA A 50 -4.75 -39.89 -17.10
N GLY A 51 -5.86 -39.46 -17.71
CA GLY A 51 -7.18 -39.38 -17.09
C GLY A 51 -7.59 -37.99 -16.62
N LEU A 52 -6.85 -36.94 -17.00
CA LEU A 52 -7.26 -35.55 -16.73
C LEU A 52 -8.38 -35.11 -17.69
N THR A 53 -9.22 -34.20 -17.23
CA THR A 53 -10.40 -33.73 -17.97
C THR A 53 -10.23 -32.31 -18.50
N VAL A 54 -10.96 -31.98 -19.57
CA VAL A 54 -11.03 -30.64 -20.14
C VAL A 54 -12.43 -30.06 -19.89
N ASP A 55 -12.49 -28.83 -19.40
CA ASP A 55 -13.73 -28.10 -19.25
C ASP A 55 -14.08 -27.31 -20.53
N VAL A 56 -15.31 -27.47 -21.00
CA VAL A 56 -15.78 -26.85 -22.25
C VAL A 56 -15.83 -25.33 -22.14
N SER A 57 -16.12 -24.78 -20.95
CA SER A 57 -16.15 -23.34 -20.74
C SER A 57 -14.75 -22.73 -20.76
N THR A 58 -13.75 -23.42 -20.20
CA THR A 58 -12.34 -23.00 -20.29
C THR A 58 -11.83 -23.08 -21.72
N LEU A 59 -12.19 -24.12 -22.47
CA LEU A 59 -11.84 -24.20 -23.90
C LEU A 59 -12.45 -23.04 -24.71
N LYS A 60 -13.72 -22.68 -24.43
CA LYS A 60 -14.36 -21.51 -25.05
C LYS A 60 -13.66 -20.20 -24.69
N TRP A 61 -13.20 -20.05 -23.45
CA TRP A 61 -12.44 -18.88 -23.01
C TRP A 61 -11.07 -18.80 -23.73
N TRP A 62 -10.39 -19.92 -23.93
CA TRP A 62 -9.17 -19.95 -24.73
C TRP A 62 -9.41 -19.54 -26.19
N MET A 63 -10.56 -19.89 -26.76
CA MET A 63 -10.93 -19.47 -28.12
C MET A 63 -11.11 -17.95 -28.27
N THR A 64 -11.33 -17.21 -27.18
CA THR A 64 -11.42 -15.73 -27.21
C THR A 64 -10.07 -15.04 -27.09
N GLN A 65 -8.99 -15.77 -26.79
CA GLN A 65 -7.64 -15.19 -26.66
C GLN A 65 -7.00 -14.94 -28.03
N SER A 66 -5.91 -14.16 -28.04
CA SER A 66 -5.15 -13.87 -29.26
C SER A 66 -4.58 -15.15 -29.89
N GLU A 67 -4.27 -15.10 -31.19
CA GLU A 67 -3.65 -16.23 -31.88
C GLU A 67 -2.29 -16.59 -31.28
N ASP A 68 -1.50 -15.59 -30.90
CA ASP A 68 -0.20 -15.78 -30.24
C ASP A 68 -0.35 -16.45 -28.86
N ALA A 69 -1.32 -16.03 -28.04
CA ALA A 69 -1.56 -16.62 -26.72
C ALA A 69 -2.01 -18.09 -26.84
N ARG A 70 -2.90 -18.40 -27.81
CA ARG A 70 -3.30 -19.78 -28.10
C ARG A 70 -2.13 -20.59 -28.63
N GLY A 71 -1.34 -20.02 -29.55
CA GLY A 71 -0.15 -20.65 -30.10
C GLY A 71 0.82 -21.05 -29.01
N ALA A 72 1.10 -20.15 -28.06
CA ALA A 72 1.97 -20.43 -26.91
C ALA A 72 1.37 -21.48 -25.97
N ALA A 73 0.08 -21.36 -25.61
CA ALA A 73 -0.57 -22.24 -24.64
C ALA A 73 -0.68 -23.71 -25.11
N PHE A 74 -0.85 -23.93 -26.42
CA PHE A 74 -1.00 -25.28 -27.01
C PHE A 74 0.27 -25.79 -27.72
N ALA A 75 1.40 -25.10 -27.61
CA ALA A 75 2.68 -25.52 -28.21
C ALA A 75 3.45 -26.57 -27.36
N GLY A 76 2.90 -27.02 -26.25
CA GLY A 76 3.53 -28.03 -25.40
C GLY A 76 3.65 -29.38 -26.10
N GLU A 77 4.86 -29.95 -26.14
CA GLU A 77 5.15 -31.26 -26.73
C GLU A 77 5.67 -32.27 -25.68
N ARG A 78 5.94 -31.82 -24.45
CA ARG A 78 6.56 -32.67 -23.43
C ARG A 78 5.51 -33.56 -22.75
N PRO A 79 5.78 -34.85 -22.54
CA PRO A 79 4.85 -35.74 -21.83
C PRO A 79 4.63 -35.30 -20.38
N LEU A 80 3.36 -35.32 -19.92
CA LEU A 80 2.96 -34.90 -18.58
C LEU A 80 3.83 -35.53 -17.48
N VAL A 81 4.00 -36.85 -17.49
CA VAL A 81 4.73 -37.58 -16.43
C VAL A 81 6.20 -37.17 -16.35
N GLU A 82 6.84 -36.89 -17.50
CA GLU A 82 8.23 -36.42 -17.54
C GLU A 82 8.33 -35.02 -16.91
N VAL A 83 7.43 -34.12 -17.30
CA VAL A 83 7.36 -32.76 -16.75
C VAL A 83 7.15 -32.78 -15.24
N LEU A 84 6.23 -33.61 -14.74
CA LEU A 84 5.97 -33.73 -13.29
C LEU A 84 7.19 -34.27 -12.52
N ASN A 85 7.95 -35.20 -13.11
CA ASN A 85 9.17 -35.72 -12.49
C ASN A 85 10.26 -34.65 -12.41
N ASP A 86 10.51 -33.93 -13.49
CA ASP A 86 11.48 -32.83 -13.55
C ASP A 86 11.09 -31.71 -12.60
N PHE A 87 9.81 -31.32 -12.60
CA PHE A 87 9.28 -30.33 -11.70
C PHE A 87 9.44 -30.75 -10.23
N SER A 88 9.12 -32.01 -9.91
CA SER A 88 9.30 -32.54 -8.56
C SER A 88 10.76 -32.57 -8.12
N ALA A 89 11.68 -32.88 -9.04
CA ALA A 89 13.12 -32.85 -8.77
C ALA A 89 13.62 -31.41 -8.56
N TYR A 90 13.15 -30.46 -9.36
CA TYR A 90 13.42 -29.03 -9.20
C TYR A 90 12.93 -28.53 -7.83
N VAL A 91 11.67 -28.75 -7.46
CA VAL A 91 11.12 -28.30 -6.17
C VAL A 91 11.90 -28.87 -4.98
N ARG A 92 12.25 -30.17 -5.02
CA ARG A 92 13.05 -30.81 -3.97
C ARG A 92 14.48 -30.27 -3.89
N ARG A 93 15.07 -29.85 -5.02
CA ARG A 93 16.39 -29.20 -5.05
C ARG A 93 16.34 -27.80 -4.44
N ILE A 94 15.27 -27.04 -4.68
CA ILE A 94 15.10 -25.72 -4.09
C ILE A 94 14.86 -25.81 -2.58
N ASP A 95 14.10 -26.81 -2.13
CA ASP A 95 13.77 -27.04 -0.71
C ASP A 95 13.23 -25.76 -0.02
N ALA A 96 12.30 -25.08 -0.72
CA ALA A 96 11.75 -23.81 -0.27
C ALA A 96 10.92 -23.97 1.01
N SER A 97 11.11 -23.05 1.96
CA SER A 97 10.33 -22.99 3.19
C SER A 97 8.90 -22.48 2.96
N ARG A 98 8.70 -21.70 1.90
CA ARG A 98 7.41 -21.11 1.52
C ARG A 98 7.17 -21.32 0.03
N VAL A 99 6.02 -21.89 -0.31
CA VAL A 99 5.59 -22.13 -1.68
C VAL A 99 4.40 -21.22 -1.96
N TRP A 100 4.54 -20.31 -2.90
CA TRP A 100 3.59 -19.25 -3.20
C TRP A 100 2.82 -19.55 -4.48
N ALA A 101 1.58 -19.07 -4.54
CA ALA A 101 0.71 -19.09 -5.71
C ALA A 101 -0.39 -18.01 -5.57
N LYS A 102 -1.13 -17.72 -6.66
CA LYS A 102 -2.13 -16.63 -6.70
C LYS A 102 -3.47 -17.10 -7.30
N PRO A 103 -4.21 -18.00 -6.64
CA PRO A 103 -4.04 -18.47 -5.25
C PRO A 103 -3.57 -19.94 -5.16
N PRO A 104 -2.98 -20.37 -4.02
CA PRO A 104 -2.61 -21.77 -3.78
C PRO A 104 -3.82 -22.71 -3.75
N SER A 105 -5.01 -22.21 -3.43
CA SER A 105 -6.27 -22.96 -3.50
C SER A 105 -6.69 -23.32 -4.94
N PHE A 106 -6.00 -22.78 -5.95
CA PHE A 106 -6.17 -23.11 -7.36
C PHE A 106 -4.94 -23.84 -7.88
N ASP A 107 -3.80 -23.14 -8.06
CA ASP A 107 -2.63 -23.66 -8.77
C ASP A 107 -2.07 -24.91 -8.10
N LEU A 108 -1.80 -24.82 -6.78
CA LEU A 108 -1.23 -25.94 -6.03
C LEU A 108 -2.23 -27.09 -5.89
N VAL A 109 -3.53 -26.79 -5.72
CA VAL A 109 -4.57 -27.83 -5.63
C VAL A 109 -4.68 -28.63 -6.93
N LEU A 110 -4.64 -27.96 -8.09
CA LEU A 110 -4.68 -28.61 -9.40
C LEU A 110 -3.40 -29.42 -9.66
N LEU A 111 -2.23 -28.90 -9.28
CA LEU A 111 -0.96 -29.63 -9.35
C LEU A 111 -0.96 -30.87 -8.44
N GLU A 112 -1.40 -30.75 -7.19
CA GLU A 112 -1.48 -31.88 -6.27
C GLU A 112 -2.44 -32.97 -6.77
N ALA A 113 -3.58 -32.58 -7.35
CA ALA A 113 -4.50 -33.54 -7.96
C ALA A 113 -3.87 -34.27 -9.14
N THR A 114 -3.21 -33.52 -10.02
CA THR A 114 -2.49 -34.06 -11.18
C THR A 114 -1.37 -35.02 -10.75
N LEU A 115 -0.57 -34.65 -9.75
CA LEU A 115 0.48 -35.51 -9.18
C LEU A 115 -0.12 -36.81 -8.62
N ARG A 116 -1.23 -36.74 -7.88
CA ARG A 116 -1.92 -37.93 -7.35
C ARG A 116 -2.46 -38.84 -8.46
N ILE A 117 -3.02 -38.27 -9.54
CA ILE A 117 -3.51 -39.03 -10.70
C ILE A 117 -2.36 -39.79 -11.37
N CYS A 118 -1.17 -39.17 -11.45
CA CYS A 118 0.03 -39.77 -12.02
C CYS A 118 0.85 -40.62 -11.03
N ASP A 119 0.31 -40.94 -9.85
CA ASP A 119 0.99 -41.70 -8.79
C ASP A 119 2.35 -41.08 -8.36
N ALA A 120 2.45 -39.75 -8.42
CA ALA A 120 3.62 -38.98 -8.04
C ALA A 120 3.45 -38.35 -6.65
N ALA A 121 4.54 -38.37 -5.87
CA ALA A 121 4.56 -37.75 -4.56
C ALA A 121 4.64 -36.21 -4.65
N ILE A 122 3.81 -35.53 -3.86
CA ILE A 122 3.80 -34.06 -3.76
C ILE A 122 5.15 -33.58 -3.21
N PRO A 123 5.87 -32.67 -3.90
CA PRO A 123 7.24 -32.32 -3.56
C PRO A 123 7.36 -31.21 -2.50
N TRP A 124 6.24 -30.75 -1.92
CA TRP A 124 6.20 -29.79 -0.81
C TRP A 124 5.38 -30.31 0.37
N HIS A 125 5.65 -29.78 1.56
CA HIS A 125 4.91 -30.11 2.77
C HIS A 125 3.63 -29.26 2.88
N TYR A 126 2.53 -29.81 3.40
CA TYR A 126 1.22 -29.13 3.51
C TYR A 126 1.20 -27.81 4.32
N ARG A 127 2.31 -27.44 4.97
CA ARG A 127 2.47 -26.18 5.75
C ARG A 127 3.21 -25.08 5.00
N THR A 128 3.81 -25.38 3.85
CA THR A 128 4.56 -24.42 3.05
C THR A 128 3.71 -23.52 2.16
N PRO A 129 2.50 -23.89 1.69
CA PRO A 129 1.69 -23.03 0.83
C PRO A 129 1.43 -21.63 1.42
N ARG A 130 1.51 -20.60 0.59
CA ARG A 130 1.25 -19.18 0.91
C ARG A 130 0.46 -18.54 -0.22
N ASP A 131 -0.47 -17.66 0.15
CA ASP A 131 -1.34 -16.96 -0.80
C ASP A 131 -0.83 -15.53 -1.03
N VAL A 132 -0.53 -15.22 -2.29
CA VAL A 132 -0.11 -13.87 -2.71
C VAL A 132 -1.21 -12.85 -2.45
N ARG A 133 -2.48 -13.19 -2.68
CA ARG A 133 -3.61 -12.25 -2.50
C ARG A 133 -3.77 -11.86 -1.04
N THR A 134 -3.63 -12.81 -0.11
CA THR A 134 -3.64 -12.50 1.32
C THR A 134 -2.52 -11.57 1.70
N LEU A 135 -1.30 -11.79 1.18
CA LEU A 135 -0.18 -10.91 1.47
C LEU A 135 -0.41 -9.49 0.95
N LEU A 136 -0.86 -9.35 -0.30
CA LEU A 136 -1.15 -8.07 -0.92
C LEU A 136 -2.24 -7.28 -0.18
N ASP A 137 -3.30 -7.98 0.27
CA ASP A 137 -4.37 -7.39 1.09
C ASP A 137 -3.81 -6.86 2.42
N MET A 138 -2.99 -7.64 3.11
CA MET A 138 -2.37 -7.24 4.39
C MET A 138 -1.33 -6.11 4.24
N SER A 139 -0.54 -6.11 3.17
CA SER A 139 0.44 -5.07 2.90
C SER A 139 -0.19 -3.79 2.33
N GLY A 140 -1.43 -3.83 1.86
CA GLY A 140 -2.06 -2.72 1.14
C GLY A 140 -1.33 -2.35 -0.16
N THR A 141 -0.58 -3.28 -0.73
CA THR A 141 0.09 -3.10 -2.03
C THR A 141 -0.79 -3.69 -3.13
N THR A 142 -0.88 -3.00 -4.27
CA THR A 142 -1.55 -3.54 -5.45
C THR A 142 -0.60 -4.42 -6.25
N ALA A 143 -1.15 -5.45 -6.90
CA ALA A 143 -0.39 -6.23 -7.86
C ALA A 143 0.13 -5.32 -8.98
N GLN A 144 1.40 -5.47 -9.36
CA GLN A 144 1.93 -4.77 -10.52
C GLN A 144 1.32 -5.33 -11.81
N THR A 145 1.19 -4.49 -12.82
CA THR A 145 0.88 -4.93 -14.19
C THR A 145 2.06 -5.77 -14.70
N GLY A 146 1.77 -6.98 -15.16
CA GLY A 146 2.73 -8.08 -15.34
C GLY A 146 4.00 -7.74 -16.13
N ILE A 147 5.11 -8.34 -15.69
CA ILE A 147 6.38 -8.43 -16.39
C ILE A 147 6.24 -9.56 -17.43
N GLY A 148 6.39 -9.26 -18.72
CA GLY A 148 6.50 -10.29 -19.78
C GLY A 148 5.24 -10.47 -20.63
N VAL A 149 5.11 -11.65 -21.23
CA VAL A 149 4.01 -11.97 -22.16
C VAL A 149 2.83 -12.54 -21.35
N ALA A 150 1.65 -11.93 -21.50
CA ALA A 150 0.44 -12.45 -20.86
C ALA A 150 0.18 -13.92 -21.27
N HIS A 151 -0.17 -14.76 -20.29
CA HIS A 151 -0.42 -16.20 -20.45
C HIS A 151 0.84 -17.07 -20.64
N ASN A 152 1.97 -16.60 -20.10
CA ASN A 152 3.15 -17.44 -19.91
C ASN A 152 3.34 -17.66 -18.41
N ALA A 153 3.10 -18.90 -17.97
CA ALA A 153 3.17 -19.28 -16.56
C ALA A 153 4.49 -18.88 -15.86
N LEU A 154 5.64 -18.88 -16.55
CA LEU A 154 6.90 -18.45 -15.92
C LEU A 154 6.97 -16.93 -15.75
N ASP A 155 6.52 -16.16 -16.74
CA ASP A 155 6.46 -14.69 -16.66
C ASP A 155 5.46 -14.25 -15.59
N ASP A 156 4.33 -14.95 -15.50
CA ASP A 156 3.33 -14.75 -14.45
C ASP A 156 3.91 -15.11 -13.07
N ALA A 157 4.60 -16.24 -12.92
CA ALA A 157 5.30 -16.59 -11.67
C ALA A 157 6.35 -15.53 -11.26
N LYS A 158 7.11 -14.96 -12.21
CA LYS A 158 8.07 -13.88 -11.91
C LYS A 158 7.38 -12.61 -11.46
N SER A 159 6.33 -12.21 -12.16
CA SER A 159 5.52 -11.04 -11.81
C SER A 159 4.93 -11.18 -10.41
N GLN A 160 4.36 -12.35 -10.11
CA GLN A 160 3.80 -12.65 -8.80
C GLN A 160 4.87 -12.71 -7.70
N ALA A 161 6.08 -13.20 -7.99
CA ALA A 161 7.19 -13.16 -7.03
C ALA A 161 7.64 -11.72 -6.74
N ALA A 162 7.67 -10.85 -7.75
CA ALA A 162 7.94 -9.43 -7.57
C ALA A 162 6.86 -8.75 -6.71
N ASP A 163 5.58 -9.09 -6.91
CA ASP A 163 4.47 -8.65 -6.05
C ASP A 163 4.73 -9.02 -4.57
N VAL A 164 5.19 -10.25 -4.31
CA VAL A 164 5.52 -10.71 -2.95
C VAL A 164 6.69 -9.91 -2.37
N ILE A 165 7.78 -9.73 -3.12
CA ILE A 165 8.94 -8.95 -2.66
C ILE A 165 8.52 -7.53 -2.27
N ASN A 166 7.77 -6.85 -3.13
CA ASN A 166 7.26 -5.50 -2.87
C ASN A 166 6.39 -5.44 -1.60
N ALA A 167 5.52 -6.43 -1.41
CA ALA A 167 4.68 -6.51 -0.23
C ALA A 167 5.50 -6.75 1.05
N PHE A 168 6.54 -7.58 1.00
CA PHE A 168 7.46 -7.77 2.12
C PHE A 168 8.18 -6.47 2.48
N HIS A 169 8.68 -5.74 1.48
CA HIS A 169 9.33 -4.44 1.70
C HIS A 169 8.38 -3.41 2.30
N ALA A 170 7.14 -3.31 1.79
CA ALA A 170 6.12 -2.41 2.34
C ALA A 170 5.78 -2.73 3.80
N LEU A 171 5.62 -4.02 4.13
CA LEU A 171 5.38 -4.45 5.52
C LEU A 171 6.59 -4.17 6.43
N SER A 172 7.80 -4.34 5.92
CA SER A 172 9.03 -4.08 6.67
C SER A 172 9.20 -2.58 6.95
N GLN A 173 8.93 -1.72 5.97
CA GLN A 173 8.93 -0.27 6.16
C GLN A 173 7.88 0.19 7.19
N ARG A 174 6.69 -0.42 7.20
CA ARG A 174 5.68 -0.14 8.23
C ARG A 174 6.12 -0.61 9.62
N ALA A 175 6.81 -1.73 9.71
CA ALA A 175 7.36 -2.21 10.97
C ALA A 175 8.54 -1.34 11.46
N ASP A 176 9.33 -0.78 10.54
CA ASP A 176 10.46 0.11 10.83
C ASP A 176 10.05 1.55 11.17
N GLN A 177 8.78 1.93 10.95
CA GLN A 177 8.24 3.17 11.50
C GLN A 177 8.25 3.07 13.02
N LYS A 178 9.31 3.61 13.63
CA LYS A 178 9.43 3.72 15.09
C LYS A 178 8.19 4.41 15.64
N PRO A 179 7.65 3.96 16.79
CA PRO A 179 6.59 4.70 17.46
C PRO A 179 7.07 6.13 17.68
N TYR A 180 6.29 7.08 17.19
CA TYR A 180 6.53 8.50 17.40
C TYR A 180 5.46 9.06 18.34
N TRP A 181 5.83 10.06 19.12
CA TRP A 181 4.88 10.85 19.90
C TRP A 181 4.56 12.12 19.12
N ARG A 182 3.28 12.42 18.91
CA ARG A 182 2.83 13.68 18.30
C ARG A 182 2.19 14.56 19.36
N CYS A 183 2.65 15.80 19.50
CA CYS A 183 1.99 16.74 20.40
C CYS A 183 0.69 17.25 19.78
N PHE A 184 -0.42 17.10 20.49
CA PHE A 184 -1.72 17.60 20.04
C PHE A 184 -1.80 19.13 19.96
N HIS A 185 -1.00 19.85 20.75
CA HIS A 185 -1.07 21.31 20.83
C HIS A 185 -0.24 22.03 19.74
N CYS A 186 0.96 21.57 19.43
CA CYS A 186 1.84 22.21 18.43
C CYS A 186 2.16 21.35 17.21
N GLU A 187 1.61 20.13 17.14
CA GLU A 187 1.82 19.15 16.07
C GLU A 187 3.26 18.64 15.88
N GLU A 188 4.20 19.04 16.75
CA GLU A 188 5.56 18.53 16.72
C GLU A 188 5.61 17.00 16.95
N MET A 189 6.54 16.36 16.25
CA MET A 189 6.70 14.91 16.18
C MET A 189 8.03 14.52 16.81
N PHE A 190 7.99 13.58 17.75
CA PHE A 190 9.16 13.12 18.50
C PHE A 190 9.41 11.65 18.23
N THR A 191 10.59 11.34 17.73
CA THR A 191 11.04 9.96 17.45
C THR A 191 11.97 9.40 18.53
N SER A 192 12.33 10.23 19.52
CA SER A 192 13.11 9.83 20.69
C SER A 192 12.34 10.10 21.97
N GLU A 193 12.43 9.16 22.91
CA GLU A 193 11.77 9.27 24.21
C GLU A 193 12.26 10.51 24.98
N HIS A 194 13.55 10.82 24.91
CA HIS A 194 14.11 12.00 25.57
C HIS A 194 13.50 13.31 25.04
N ALA A 195 13.38 13.47 23.71
CA ALA A 195 12.77 14.66 23.13
C ALA A 195 11.26 14.75 23.46
N ALA A 196 10.56 13.62 23.46
CA ALA A 196 9.17 13.56 23.90
C ALA A 196 9.04 13.99 25.38
N ARG A 197 9.87 13.47 26.29
CA ARG A 197 9.87 13.86 27.72
C ARG A 197 10.18 15.33 27.93
N MET A 198 11.11 15.91 27.17
CA MET A 198 11.39 17.34 27.23
C MET A 198 10.18 18.18 26.79
N HIS A 199 9.33 17.65 25.92
CA HIS A 199 8.16 18.34 25.40
C HIS A 199 6.91 18.17 26.28
N PHE A 200 6.59 16.93 26.67
CA PHE A 200 5.40 16.58 27.46
C PHE A 200 5.60 16.67 28.98
N GLY A 201 6.87 16.70 29.43
CA GLY A 201 7.22 16.51 30.84
C GLY A 201 7.61 15.05 31.13
N GLU A 202 8.44 14.85 32.15
CA GLU A 202 8.93 13.52 32.55
C GLU A 202 7.89 12.75 33.39
N THR A 203 6.95 13.47 34.00
CA THR A 203 5.86 12.90 34.83
C THR A 203 4.55 13.66 34.58
N GLU A 204 3.42 13.10 35.01
CA GLU A 204 2.09 13.74 34.93
C GLU A 204 2.02 15.09 35.64
N CYS A 205 2.92 15.35 36.60
CA CYS A 205 3.00 16.60 37.35
C CYS A 205 4.08 17.56 36.83
N SER A 206 4.83 17.18 35.80
CA SER A 206 5.86 18.04 35.22
C SER A 206 5.22 19.14 34.38
N GLU A 207 5.80 20.35 34.38
CA GLU A 207 5.37 21.40 33.48
C GLU A 207 5.80 21.05 32.04
N PRO A 208 4.87 20.84 31.10
CA PRO A 208 5.23 20.58 29.71
C PRO A 208 5.82 21.85 29.09
N ALA A 209 6.83 21.69 28.24
CA ALA A 209 7.39 22.81 27.47
C ALA A 209 6.36 23.37 26.49
N CYS A 210 5.47 22.50 25.99
CA CYS A 210 4.35 22.89 25.14
C CYS A 210 3.18 23.36 25.98
N GLN A 211 3.12 24.66 26.22
CA GLN A 211 2.02 25.29 26.92
C GLN A 211 0.98 25.80 25.93
N ILE A 212 -0.30 25.51 26.22
CA ILE A 212 -1.41 26.10 25.47
C ILE A 212 -1.28 27.61 25.56
N LYS A 213 -1.05 28.30 24.43
CA LYS A 213 -1.04 29.77 24.41
C LYS A 213 -2.45 30.22 24.76
N ALA A 214 -2.64 30.60 26.02
CA ALA A 214 -3.92 31.01 26.59
C ALA A 214 -4.42 32.38 26.08
N GLY A 215 -4.06 32.76 24.84
CA GLY A 215 -4.39 34.07 24.27
C GLY A 215 -5.77 34.15 23.63
N ALA A 216 -6.38 33.02 23.23
CA ALA A 216 -7.68 33.01 22.56
C ALA A 216 -8.73 32.14 23.27
N GLU A 217 -8.37 30.95 23.74
CA GLU A 217 -9.34 30.03 24.35
C GLU A 217 -9.66 30.33 25.81
N MET A 218 -8.74 30.93 26.58
CA MET A 218 -9.08 31.46 27.91
C MET A 218 -10.10 32.60 27.79
N SER A 219 -10.02 33.45 26.77
CA SER A 219 -11.03 34.49 26.52
C SER A 219 -12.43 33.88 26.35
N MET A 220 -12.55 32.79 25.60
CA MET A 220 -13.84 32.14 25.35
C MET A 220 -14.34 31.33 26.56
N LEU A 221 -13.48 30.55 27.22
CA LEU A 221 -13.83 29.80 28.44
C LEU A 221 -14.16 30.74 29.61
N GLU A 222 -13.44 31.85 29.73
CA GLU A 222 -13.69 32.85 30.76
C GLU A 222 -14.91 33.71 30.43
N ALA A 223 -15.18 33.99 29.15
CA ALA A 223 -16.45 34.58 28.71
C ALA A 223 -17.63 33.65 29.02
N LEU A 224 -17.49 32.34 28.80
CA LEU A 224 -18.50 31.34 29.15
C LEU A 224 -18.74 31.28 30.66
N ARG A 225 -17.68 31.21 31.47
CA ARG A 225 -17.81 31.21 32.94
C ARG A 225 -18.41 32.52 33.48
N ARG A 226 -18.07 33.67 32.89
CA ARG A 226 -18.70 34.96 33.24
C ARG A 226 -20.17 34.98 32.83
N ALA A 227 -20.51 34.47 31.65
CA ALA A 227 -21.90 34.37 31.21
C ALA A 227 -22.73 33.46 32.13
N GLU A 228 -22.20 32.29 32.52
CA GLU A 228 -22.85 31.37 33.48
C GLU A 228 -23.07 32.03 34.85
N GLU A 229 -22.07 32.73 35.38
CA GLU A 229 -22.14 33.47 36.64
C GLU A 229 -23.20 34.59 36.59
N GLU A 230 -23.30 35.30 35.46
CA GLU A 230 -24.35 36.31 35.24
C GLU A 230 -25.74 35.70 35.07
N THR A 231 -25.87 34.59 34.34
CA THR A 231 -27.14 33.86 34.23
C THR A 231 -27.62 33.37 35.59
N ARG A 232 -26.70 32.86 36.43
CA ARG A 232 -27.00 32.44 37.80
C ARG A 232 -27.50 33.60 38.65
N LYS A 233 -26.85 34.77 38.59
CA LYS A 233 -27.29 35.99 39.30
C LYS A 233 -28.64 36.49 38.79
N ALA A 234 -28.89 36.46 37.48
CA ALA A 234 -30.17 36.85 36.90
C ALA A 234 -31.29 35.90 37.34
N LEU A 235 -31.04 34.59 37.41
CA LEU A 235 -31.97 33.58 37.95
C LEU A 235 -32.30 33.82 39.42
N PHE A 236 -31.32 34.19 40.24
CA PHE A 236 -31.56 34.60 41.63
C PHE A 236 -32.41 35.88 41.70
N ALA A 237 -32.12 36.88 40.87
CA ALA A 237 -32.92 38.11 40.82
C ALA A 237 -34.36 37.90 40.32
N MET A 238 -34.59 36.94 39.41
CA MET A 238 -35.93 36.53 38.97
C MET A 238 -36.76 35.91 40.09
N HIS A 239 -36.12 35.29 41.07
CA HIS A 239 -36.78 34.74 42.25
C HIS A 239 -37.23 35.83 43.24
N GLU A 240 -36.64 37.02 43.19
CA GLU A 240 -36.90 38.11 44.13
C GLU A 240 -37.76 39.25 43.55
N GLU A 241 -37.69 39.56 42.25
CA GLU A 241 -38.52 40.62 41.63
C GLU A 241 -39.03 40.25 40.22
N GLY A 242 -40.30 40.54 39.96
CA GLY A 242 -40.98 40.25 38.70
C GLY A 242 -40.55 41.19 37.55
N THR A 243 -40.51 40.64 36.34
CA THR A 243 -40.27 41.25 35.01
C THR A 243 -38.84 41.67 34.65
N ASP A 244 -38.06 42.31 35.53
CA ASP A 244 -36.73 42.81 35.14
C ASP A 244 -35.67 41.70 35.06
N GLY A 245 -35.69 40.73 35.99
CA GLY A 245 -34.83 39.55 35.93
C GLY A 245 -35.08 38.70 34.68
N TRP A 246 -36.34 38.62 34.23
CA TRP A 246 -36.74 37.85 33.04
C TRP A 246 -36.16 38.47 31.76
N THR A 247 -36.11 39.81 31.67
CA THR A 247 -35.55 40.52 30.53
C THR A 247 -34.02 40.39 30.46
N ALA A 248 -33.35 40.41 31.62
CA ALA A 248 -31.91 40.16 31.71
C ALA A 248 -31.54 38.74 31.26
N PHE A 249 -32.30 37.73 31.70
CA PHE A 249 -32.11 36.33 31.32
C PHE A 249 -32.20 36.12 29.80
N ARG A 250 -33.22 36.69 29.13
CA ARG A 250 -33.42 36.53 27.68
C ARG A 250 -32.31 37.18 26.85
N ARG A 251 -31.74 38.29 27.31
CA ARG A 251 -30.58 38.93 26.65
C ARG A 251 -29.32 38.08 26.79
N LEU A 252 -29.14 37.41 27.92
CA LEU A 252 -28.02 36.51 28.16
C LEU A 252 -28.12 35.24 27.30
N GLU A 253 -29.28 34.58 27.22
CA GLU A 253 -29.50 33.45 26.31
C GLU A 253 -29.16 33.79 24.85
N GLY A 254 -29.52 34.99 24.40
CA GLY A 254 -29.17 35.49 23.07
C GLY A 254 -27.64 35.53 22.84
N ARG A 255 -26.89 36.10 23.78
CA ARG A 255 -25.42 36.20 23.70
C ARG A 255 -24.74 34.83 23.74
N THR A 256 -25.21 33.90 24.57
CA THR A 256 -24.62 32.55 24.65
C THR A 256 -24.82 31.81 23.33
N ARG A 257 -26.00 31.96 22.71
CA ARG A 257 -26.30 31.38 21.40
C ARG A 257 -25.44 31.99 20.29
N GLU A 258 -25.28 33.32 20.27
CA GLU A 258 -24.41 34.02 19.31
C GLU A 258 -22.95 33.56 19.43
N ASN A 259 -22.43 33.39 20.66
CA ASN A 259 -21.08 32.91 20.88
C ASN A 259 -20.89 31.44 20.43
N ALA A 260 -21.90 30.59 20.63
CA ALA A 260 -21.88 29.21 20.17
C ALA A 260 -21.90 29.12 18.63
N GLU A 261 -22.78 29.90 17.98
CA GLU A 261 -22.86 30.00 16.51
C GLU A 261 -21.53 30.51 15.92
N ALA A 262 -20.86 31.47 16.57
CA ALA A 262 -19.55 31.96 16.15
C ALA A 262 -18.45 30.87 16.25
N ALA A 263 -18.47 30.05 17.31
CA ALA A 263 -17.52 28.96 17.49
C ALA A 263 -17.73 27.85 16.44
N GLU A 264 -18.98 27.50 16.13
CA GLU A 264 -19.32 26.53 15.09
C GLU A 264 -18.86 27.00 13.70
N ASN A 265 -19.09 28.27 13.36
CA ASN A 265 -18.66 28.83 12.08
C ASN A 265 -17.13 28.82 11.90
N LEU A 266 -16.37 29.10 12.96
CA LEU A 266 -14.91 28.98 12.94
C LEU A 266 -14.46 27.52 12.74
N GLY A 267 -15.19 26.54 13.29
CA GLY A 267 -14.98 25.12 13.02
C GLY A 267 -15.24 24.76 11.55
N TYR A 268 -16.34 25.26 11.00
CA TYR A 268 -16.73 25.02 9.61
C TYR A 268 -15.75 25.62 8.59
N GLU A 269 -15.29 26.85 8.81
CA GLU A 269 -14.29 27.50 7.95
C GLU A 269 -12.95 26.75 7.94
N ARG A 270 -12.54 26.18 9.08
CA ARG A 270 -11.35 25.32 9.18
C ARG A 270 -11.51 24.03 8.37
N GLY A 271 -12.63 23.32 8.53
CA GLY A 271 -12.90 22.11 7.75
C GLY A 271 -12.92 22.34 6.24
N LEU A 272 -13.44 23.49 5.79
CA LEU A 272 -13.40 23.89 4.37
C LEU A 272 -11.97 24.19 3.88
N ARG A 273 -11.09 24.68 4.75
CA ARG A 273 -9.68 24.92 4.42
C ARG A 273 -8.91 23.61 4.29
N ASP A 274 -9.12 22.68 5.21
CA ASP A 274 -8.45 21.37 5.22
C ASP A 274 -8.87 20.54 3.99
N GLY A 275 -10.16 20.49 3.68
CA GLY A 275 -10.64 19.82 2.46
C GLY A 275 -10.14 20.45 1.15
N ARG A 276 -9.89 21.77 1.12
CA ARG A 276 -9.27 22.41 -0.05
C ARG A 276 -7.79 22.05 -0.20
N ASN A 277 -7.07 21.91 0.91
CA ASN A 277 -5.66 21.52 0.89
C ASN A 277 -5.53 20.06 0.42
N GLU A 278 -6.34 19.14 0.94
CA GLU A 278 -6.36 17.73 0.51
C GLU A 278 -6.64 17.59 -0.99
N ALA A 279 -7.62 18.32 -1.52
CA ALA A 279 -7.92 18.32 -2.96
C ALA A 279 -6.77 18.90 -3.81
N THR A 280 -6.04 19.88 -3.27
CA THR A 280 -4.91 20.53 -3.94
C THR A 280 -3.68 19.62 -3.95
N ASP A 281 -3.42 18.90 -2.86
CA ASP A 281 -2.32 17.92 -2.77
C ASP A 281 -2.56 16.72 -3.70
N MET A 282 -3.80 16.23 -3.77
CA MET A 282 -4.20 15.21 -4.75
C MET A 282 -3.95 15.68 -6.19
N ALA A 283 -4.38 16.89 -6.54
CA ALA A 283 -4.21 17.45 -7.88
C ALA A 283 -2.73 17.71 -8.26
N HIS A 284 -1.88 18.08 -7.31
CA HIS A 284 -0.44 18.22 -7.55
C HIS A 284 0.24 16.84 -7.78
N SER A 285 -0.18 15.80 -7.06
CA SER A 285 0.35 14.44 -7.25
C SER A 285 0.02 13.88 -8.64
N GLU A 286 -1.20 14.10 -9.12
CA GLU A 286 -1.65 13.63 -10.45
C GLU A 286 -0.98 14.39 -11.60
N ARG A 287 -0.68 15.68 -11.43
CA ARG A 287 0.02 16.49 -12.45
C ARG A 287 1.52 16.20 -12.52
N ALA A 288 2.18 15.95 -11.38
CA ALA A 288 3.60 15.60 -11.34
C ALA A 288 3.89 14.26 -12.04
N ALA A 289 2.94 13.32 -12.07
CA ALA A 289 3.07 12.06 -12.79
C ALA A 289 3.13 12.18 -14.33
N ASN A 290 2.73 13.34 -14.90
CA ASN A 290 2.55 13.53 -16.34
C ASN A 290 3.50 14.58 -16.97
N MET A 291 4.51 15.09 -16.25
CA MET A 291 5.47 16.08 -16.76
C MET A 291 6.87 15.50 -16.89
N GLU A 292 7.62 15.91 -17.92
CA GLU A 292 9.07 15.65 -17.99
C GLU A 292 9.83 16.59 -17.02
N PRO A 293 10.82 16.09 -16.27
CA PRO A 293 11.59 16.90 -15.34
C PRO A 293 12.53 17.88 -16.07
N VAL A 294 12.59 19.13 -15.59
CA VAL A 294 13.41 20.20 -16.19
C VAL A 294 14.87 20.17 -15.70
N ALA A 295 15.11 19.53 -14.57
CA ALA A 295 16.43 19.31 -14.00
C ALA A 295 16.39 18.09 -13.08
N TRP A 296 17.56 17.63 -12.66
CA TRP A 296 17.71 16.58 -11.67
C TRP A 296 18.64 17.08 -10.58
N ARG A 297 18.41 16.64 -9.35
CA ARG A 297 19.40 16.79 -8.28
C ARG A 297 19.94 15.43 -7.90
N VAL A 298 21.26 15.33 -7.78
CA VAL A 298 21.98 14.08 -7.44
C VAL A 298 22.86 14.32 -6.22
N ARG A 299 22.88 13.34 -5.31
CA ARG A 299 23.84 13.26 -4.20
C ARG A 299 24.38 11.84 -4.07
N VAL A 300 25.56 11.68 -3.45
CA VAL A 300 26.11 10.37 -3.09
C VAL A 300 25.61 10.01 -1.69
N LYS A 301 25.15 8.77 -1.50
CA LYS A 301 24.72 8.23 -0.22
C LYS A 301 25.92 8.19 0.74
N GLY A 302 25.95 9.10 1.70
CA GLY A 302 27.02 9.25 2.68
C GLY A 302 27.55 10.69 2.83
N ASP A 303 27.23 11.57 1.87
CA ASP A 303 27.55 13.01 1.95
C ASP A 303 26.49 13.78 2.77
N ASP A 304 26.75 15.06 3.02
CA ASP A 304 25.87 15.96 3.76
C ASP A 304 24.44 15.93 3.15
N PRO A 305 23.39 15.70 3.97
CA PRO A 305 22.02 15.63 3.46
C PRO A 305 21.52 16.90 2.75
N GLU A 306 22.16 18.05 2.96
CA GLU A 306 21.81 19.33 2.32
C GLU A 306 22.61 19.63 1.04
N GLU A 307 23.68 18.88 0.74
CA GLU A 307 24.54 19.15 -0.42
C GLU A 307 24.08 18.37 -1.65
N TRP A 308 23.49 19.07 -2.62
CA TRP A 308 22.96 18.49 -3.86
C TRP A 308 23.66 19.06 -5.10
N SER A 309 24.06 18.18 -6.01
CA SER A 309 24.56 18.57 -7.33
C SER A 309 23.41 18.66 -8.33
N LEU A 310 23.27 19.80 -9.00
CA LEU A 310 22.24 20.04 -10.03
C LEU A 310 22.72 19.57 -11.40
N LEU A 311 21.88 18.78 -12.07
CA LEU A 311 22.08 18.29 -13.43
C LEU A 311 20.94 18.79 -14.34
N PRO A 312 21.23 19.08 -15.62
CA PRO A 312 20.20 19.46 -16.59
C PRO A 312 19.25 18.29 -16.89
N ALA A 313 18.10 18.57 -17.51
CA ALA A 313 17.01 17.61 -17.80
C ALA A 313 17.46 16.24 -18.34
N GLY A 314 18.50 16.19 -19.17
CA GLY A 314 19.05 14.94 -19.74
C GLY A 314 20.15 14.25 -18.92
N GLY A 315 20.69 14.89 -17.88
CA GLY A 315 21.83 14.38 -17.13
C GLY A 315 21.48 13.43 -15.97
N GLY A 316 20.21 13.37 -15.55
CA GLY A 316 19.78 12.51 -14.43
C GLY A 316 19.66 11.03 -14.77
N ALA A 317 19.50 10.68 -16.05
CA ALA A 317 19.30 9.30 -16.52
C ALA A 317 20.47 8.38 -16.14
N ASP A 318 21.70 8.90 -16.19
CA ASP A 318 22.91 8.13 -15.86
C ASP A 318 23.05 7.82 -14.36
N TYR A 319 22.29 8.52 -13.50
CA TYR A 319 22.38 8.42 -12.05
C TYR A 319 21.14 7.79 -11.39
N LEU A 320 20.03 7.67 -12.12
CA LEU A 320 18.77 7.06 -11.66
C LEU A 320 18.94 5.62 -11.16
N HIS A 321 19.91 4.88 -11.71
CA HIS A 321 20.15 3.47 -11.40
C HIS A 321 21.55 3.20 -10.84
N ARG A 322 22.29 4.25 -10.47
CA ARG A 322 23.65 4.10 -9.96
C ARG A 322 23.63 3.78 -8.47
N GLU A 323 24.18 2.63 -8.09
CA GLU A 323 24.34 2.25 -6.69
C GLU A 323 25.17 3.31 -5.93
N GLY A 324 24.67 3.70 -4.77
CA GLY A 324 25.31 4.72 -3.93
C GLY A 324 24.96 6.17 -4.29
N CYS A 325 24.08 6.42 -5.25
CA CYS A 325 23.56 7.78 -5.53
C CYS A 325 22.07 7.89 -5.21
N GLU A 326 21.61 9.08 -4.87
CA GLU A 326 20.19 9.45 -4.80
C GLU A 326 19.92 10.54 -5.83
N CYS A 327 18.99 10.28 -6.74
CA CYS A 327 18.63 11.15 -7.86
C CYS A 327 17.15 11.52 -7.73
N GLN A 328 16.84 12.82 -7.75
CA GLN A 328 15.45 13.29 -7.66
C GLN A 328 15.13 14.25 -8.83
N PRO A 329 14.00 14.02 -9.53
CA PRO A 329 13.55 14.92 -10.60
C PRO A 329 13.07 16.25 -10.02
N LEU A 330 13.43 17.35 -10.68
CA LEU A 330 12.92 18.68 -10.41
C LEU A 330 12.00 19.08 -11.56
N TYR A 331 10.76 19.41 -11.23
CA TYR A 331 9.76 19.89 -12.18
C TYR A 331 9.69 21.42 -12.10
N ALA A 332 9.48 22.09 -13.23
CA ALA A 332 9.27 23.53 -13.21
C ALA A 332 7.96 23.83 -12.48
N LEU A 333 8.03 24.63 -11.42
CA LEU A 333 6.82 25.17 -10.82
C LEU A 333 6.10 26.05 -11.86
N PRO A 334 4.79 25.88 -12.07
CA PRO A 334 4.05 26.80 -12.91
C PRO A 334 4.17 28.20 -12.28
N GLN A 335 4.55 29.20 -13.08
CA GLN A 335 4.51 30.58 -12.63
C GLN A 335 3.09 30.87 -12.15
N THR A 336 2.93 31.08 -10.85
CA THR A 336 1.70 31.64 -10.30
C THR A 336 1.59 33.03 -10.91
N GLY A 337 0.73 33.17 -11.93
CA GLY A 337 0.40 34.47 -12.48
C GLY A 337 0.00 35.38 -11.34
N GLU A 338 0.72 36.49 -11.20
CA GLU A 338 0.27 37.64 -10.43
C GLU A 338 -1.17 37.91 -10.84
N ARG A 339 -2.09 37.83 -9.87
CA ARG A 339 -3.43 38.40 -10.06
C ARG A 339 -3.19 39.90 -10.13
N ASP A 340 -3.38 40.45 -11.32
CA ASP A 340 -3.62 41.89 -11.49
C ASP A 340 -4.90 42.21 -10.73
N ASP A 341 -4.73 42.79 -9.54
CA ASP A 341 -5.79 43.42 -8.77
C ASP A 341 -6.10 44.77 -9.44
N GLY A 342 -6.95 44.73 -10.47
CA GLY A 342 -7.55 45.89 -11.14
C GLY A 342 -9.00 46.10 -10.74
#